data_AF-A0A1I8NWF7-F1
#
_entry.id   AF-A0A1I8NWF7-F1
#
_cell.length_a   1.000
_cell.length_b   1.000
_cell.length_c   1.000
_cell.angle_alpha   90.00
_cell.angle_beta   90.00
_cell.angle_gamma   90.00
#
_symmetry.space_group_name_H-M   'P 1'
#
loop_
_entity.id
_entity.type
_entity.pdbx_description
1 polymer ?
#
loop_
_entity_poly.entity_id
_entity_poly.type
_entity_poly.pdbx_seq_one_letter_code
_entity_poly.pdbx_strand_id
1 'polypeptide(L)'
;MSPRSKFAIVIGIFSAIWHLLLGILLFAAGSVMDEIMEEEESGEQESPKVDPEKYAQIKEMFKEYAMGFLFLGVTVCVAMFIVSVLLVVGVKKQRPRLVAPWVYITVIAMVLQIVAVFVDADDDDSSDFMEILSCVFYAAIWFPIYLMYKKMVKAQKAPVCAPISSPVNPHYAAYVAPVAASQVPTEFSHTAKYVECETKIPIVAQQPMYPDVPAPCNFSMKV
;
A
#
# COMPACT_ATOMS: atom_id res chain seq x y z
N MET A 1 0.97 -22.17 0.30
CA MET A 1 1.20 -20.80 0.85
C MET A 1 2.27 -20.89 1.94
N SER A 2 3.30 -20.02 1.92
CA SER A 2 4.41 -20.12 2.89
C SER A 2 3.97 -19.72 4.31
N PRO A 3 4.61 -20.24 5.39
CA PRO A 3 4.31 -19.82 6.78
C PRO A 3 4.41 -18.30 6.98
N ARG A 4 5.39 -17.66 6.33
CA ARG A 4 5.57 -16.19 6.37
C ARG A 4 4.40 -15.44 5.72
N SER A 5 3.83 -15.98 4.65
CA SER A 5 2.65 -15.40 4.01
C SER A 5 1.40 -15.52 4.88
N LYS A 6 1.25 -16.64 5.63
CA LYS A 6 0.17 -16.79 6.62
C LYS A 6 0.31 -15.75 7.73
N PHE A 7 1.52 -15.60 8.28
CA PHE A 7 1.81 -14.61 9.31
C PHE A 7 1.45 -13.19 8.85
N ALA A 8 1.91 -12.76 7.67
CA ALA A 8 1.60 -11.43 7.16
C ALA A 8 0.10 -11.19 6.92
N ILE A 9 -0.67 -12.22 6.54
CA ILE A 9 -2.12 -12.12 6.41
C ILE A 9 -2.78 -11.95 7.78
N VAL A 10 -2.35 -12.70 8.78
CA VAL A 10 -2.86 -12.58 10.16
C VAL A 10 -2.58 -11.17 10.70
N ILE A 11 -1.36 -10.67 10.53
CA ILE A 11 -1.00 -9.30 10.93
C ILE A 11 -1.82 -8.26 10.16
N GLY A 12 -2.01 -8.43 8.85
CA GLY A 12 -2.83 -7.50 8.06
C GLY A 12 -4.29 -7.47 8.50
N ILE A 13 -4.88 -8.62 8.82
CA ILE A 13 -6.26 -8.70 9.35
C ILE A 13 -6.35 -8.06 10.73
N PHE A 14 -5.43 -8.41 11.63
CA PHE A 14 -5.38 -7.85 12.98
C PHE A 14 -5.21 -6.32 12.92
N SER A 15 -4.31 -5.83 12.08
CA SER A 15 -4.08 -4.40 11.85
C SER A 15 -5.34 -3.71 11.31
N ALA A 16 -6.04 -4.31 10.35
CA ALA A 16 -7.28 -3.75 9.83
C ALA A 16 -8.37 -3.64 10.91
N ILE A 17 -8.57 -4.71 11.71
CA ILE A 17 -9.54 -4.70 12.81
C ILE A 17 -9.15 -3.65 13.85
N TRP A 18 -7.87 -3.58 14.23
CA TRP A 18 -7.37 -2.61 15.20
C TRP A 18 -7.66 -1.17 14.77
N HIS A 19 -7.32 -0.78 13.54
CA HIS A 19 -7.56 0.58 13.06
C HIS A 19 -9.05 0.90 12.88
N LEU A 20 -9.89 -0.10 12.57
CA LEU A 20 -11.33 0.07 12.53
C LEU A 20 -11.89 0.35 13.93
N LEU A 21 -11.48 -0.44 14.93
CA LEU A 21 -11.89 -0.23 16.32
C LEU A 21 -11.40 1.12 16.86
N LEU A 22 -10.16 1.50 16.55
CA LEU A 22 -9.61 2.79 16.94
C LEU A 22 -10.38 3.95 16.28
N GLY A 23 -10.73 3.84 15.01
CA GLY A 23 -11.55 4.83 14.32
C GLY A 23 -12.94 4.98 14.95
N ILE A 24 -13.59 3.88 15.32
CA ILE A 24 -14.89 3.90 16.02
C ILE A 24 -14.75 4.55 17.41
N LEU A 25 -13.68 4.23 18.14
CA LEU A 25 -13.41 4.80 19.45
C LEU A 25 -13.17 6.32 19.37
N LEU A 26 -12.34 6.78 18.42
CA LEU A 26 -12.09 8.20 18.21
C LEU A 26 -13.36 8.95 17.82
N PHE A 27 -14.19 8.35 16.98
CA PHE A 27 -15.48 8.93 16.61
C PHE A 27 -16.40 9.07 17.84
N ALA A 28 -16.53 8.02 18.64
CA ALA A 28 -17.32 8.05 19.86
C ALA A 28 -16.79 9.07 20.89
N ALA A 29 -15.46 9.13 21.06
CA ALA A 29 -14.82 10.11 21.93
C ALA A 29 -15.10 11.55 21.47
N GLY A 30 -15.09 11.80 20.15
CA GLY A 30 -15.47 13.09 19.58
C GLY A 30 -16.92 13.46 19.88
N SER A 31 -17.85 12.52 19.79
CA SER A 31 -19.26 12.75 20.13
C SER A 31 -19.45 13.08 21.62
N VAL A 32 -18.78 12.35 22.51
CA VAL A 32 -18.85 12.59 23.97
C VAL A 32 -18.19 13.93 24.33
N MET A 33 -17.08 14.29 23.70
CA MET A 33 -16.44 15.60 23.90
C MET A 33 -17.36 16.75 23.48
N ASP A 34 -18.09 16.61 22.37
CA ASP A 34 -19.03 17.65 21.94
C ASP A 34 -20.16 17.84 22.97
N GLU A 35 -20.73 16.75 23.50
CA GLU A 35 -21.77 16.77 24.53
C GLU A 35 -21.27 17.43 25.84
N ILE A 36 -20.08 17.05 26.33
CA ILE A 36 -19.48 17.65 27.53
C ILE A 36 -19.24 19.16 27.34
N MET A 37 -18.80 19.57 26.14
CA MET A 37 -18.54 20.97 25.85
C MET A 37 -19.82 21.81 25.81
N GLU A 38 -20.93 21.24 25.31
CA GLU A 38 -22.26 21.86 25.33
C GLU A 38 -22.81 21.96 26.76
N GLU A 39 -22.64 20.94 27.60
CA GLU A 39 -23.08 20.97 29.00
C GLU A 39 -22.36 22.06 29.80
N GLU A 40 -21.05 22.22 29.63
CA GLU A 40 -20.28 23.29 30.28
C GLU A 40 -20.71 24.70 29.88
N GLU A 41 -21.28 24.92 28.69
CA GLU A 41 -21.80 26.23 28.30
C GLU A 41 -23.11 26.58 29.01
N SER A 42 -23.88 25.56 29.41
CA SER A 42 -25.16 25.73 30.10
C SER A 42 -25.03 25.82 31.62
N GLY A 43 -23.92 25.32 32.17
CA GLY A 43 -23.62 25.36 33.60
C GLY A 43 -23.13 26.74 34.04
N GLU A 44 -23.94 27.46 34.80
CA GLU A 44 -23.59 28.73 35.45
C GLU A 44 -22.51 28.49 36.52
N GLN A 45 -21.25 28.36 36.08
CA GLN A 45 -20.11 28.07 36.95
C GLN A 45 -19.60 29.38 37.54
N GLU A 46 -19.85 29.61 38.83
CA GLU A 46 -19.14 30.63 39.62
C GLU A 46 -17.63 30.31 39.58
N SER A 47 -16.89 31.01 38.72
CA SER A 47 -15.46 30.78 38.49
C SER A 47 -14.68 32.10 38.47
N PRO A 48 -13.41 32.06 38.93
CA PRO A 48 -12.61 33.17 39.44
C PRO A 48 -12.35 34.30 38.44
N LYS A 49 -11.80 35.43 38.93
CA LYS A 49 -11.42 36.71 38.25
C LYS A 49 -10.58 36.61 36.95
N VAL A 50 -10.87 35.70 36.05
CA VAL A 50 -10.34 35.64 34.69
C VAL A 50 -11.35 36.38 33.80
N ASP A 51 -10.85 37.22 32.90
CA ASP A 51 -11.69 37.95 31.95
C ASP A 51 -12.53 36.96 31.11
N PRO A 52 -13.87 36.99 31.21
CA PRO A 52 -14.75 36.01 30.58
C PRO A 52 -14.60 35.99 29.06
N GLU A 53 -14.28 37.13 28.44
CA GLU A 53 -14.10 37.23 26.99
C GLU A 53 -12.87 36.45 26.51
N LYS A 54 -11.77 36.53 27.27
CA LYS A 54 -10.53 35.80 26.95
C LYS A 54 -10.68 34.30 27.14
N TYR A 55 -11.43 33.87 28.16
CA TYR A 55 -11.68 32.46 28.42
C TYR A 55 -12.51 31.82 27.30
N ALA A 56 -13.58 32.51 26.85
CA ALA A 56 -14.42 32.04 25.73
C ALA A 56 -13.60 31.84 24.45
N GLN A 57 -12.74 32.81 24.10
CA GLN A 57 -11.88 32.70 22.91
C GLN A 57 -10.89 31.52 22.99
N ILE A 58 -10.29 31.27 24.16
CA ILE A 58 -9.37 30.14 24.33
C ILE A 58 -10.12 28.81 24.22
N LYS A 59 -11.33 28.72 24.79
CA LYS A 59 -12.19 27.52 24.71
C LYS A 59 -12.59 27.22 23.26
N GLU A 60 -13.02 28.23 22.50
CA GLU A 60 -13.36 28.07 21.08
C GLU A 60 -12.17 27.60 20.25
N MET A 61 -11.00 28.23 20.40
CA MET A 61 -9.78 27.80 19.70
C MET A 61 -9.43 26.35 20.05
N PHE A 62 -9.49 25.98 21.33
CA PHE A 62 -9.20 24.60 21.76
C PHE A 62 -10.22 23.61 21.17
N LYS A 63 -11.51 23.96 21.13
CA LYS A 63 -12.56 23.15 20.49
C LYS A 63 -12.23 22.87 19.03
N GLU A 64 -11.91 23.92 18.27
CA GLU A 64 -11.59 23.81 16.84
C GLU A 64 -10.34 22.95 16.60
N TYR A 65 -9.28 23.16 17.38
CA TYR A 65 -8.07 22.35 17.29
C TYR A 65 -8.32 20.88 17.64
N ALA A 66 -9.05 20.60 18.74
CA ALA A 66 -9.36 19.25 19.17
C ALA A 66 -10.21 18.51 18.13
N MET A 67 -11.25 19.14 17.60
CA MET A 67 -12.10 18.57 16.55
C MET A 67 -11.31 18.33 15.25
N GLY A 68 -10.45 19.27 14.85
CA GLY A 68 -9.57 19.11 13.70
C GLY A 68 -8.62 17.92 13.85
N PHE A 69 -8.02 17.75 15.02
CA PHE A 69 -7.13 16.64 15.33
C PHE A 69 -7.86 15.29 15.33
N LEU A 70 -9.07 15.23 15.90
CA LEU A 70 -9.92 14.03 15.89
C LEU A 70 -10.29 13.64 14.45
N PHE A 71 -10.71 14.60 13.63
CA PHE A 71 -11.05 14.34 12.23
C PHE A 71 -9.85 13.83 11.42
N LEU A 72 -8.67 14.42 11.64
CA LEU A 72 -7.43 13.94 11.05
C LEU A 72 -7.11 12.51 11.51
N GLY A 73 -7.25 12.22 12.80
CA GLY A 73 -7.04 10.89 13.39
C GLY A 73 -7.95 9.82 12.77
N VAL A 74 -9.24 10.11 12.61
CA VAL A 74 -10.21 9.21 11.95
C VAL A 74 -9.80 8.98 10.49
N THR A 75 -9.42 10.03 9.77
CA THR A 75 -8.98 9.93 8.36
C THR A 75 -7.75 9.03 8.22
N VAL A 76 -6.77 9.18 9.12
CA VAL A 76 -5.58 8.32 9.17
C VAL A 76 -5.95 6.87 9.47
N CYS A 77 -6.89 6.62 10.40
CA CYS A 77 -7.37 5.27 10.72
C CYS A 77 -8.01 4.60 9.49
N VAL A 78 -8.84 5.33 8.74
CA VAL A 78 -9.46 4.81 7.50
C VAL A 78 -8.41 4.52 6.44
N ALA A 79 -7.43 5.42 6.24
CA ALA A 79 -6.33 5.18 5.32
C ALA A 79 -5.52 3.92 5.69
N MET A 80 -5.20 3.75 6.98
CA MET A 80 -4.48 2.58 7.49
C MET A 80 -5.28 1.28 7.38
N PHE A 81 -6.60 1.34 7.54
CA PHE A 81 -7.49 0.22 7.26
C PHE A 81 -7.39 -0.22 5.79
N ILE A 82 -7.51 0.72 4.85
CA ILE A 82 -7.41 0.43 3.41
C ILE A 82 -6.03 -0.18 3.09
N VAL A 83 -4.96 0.43 3.61
CA VAL A 83 -3.58 -0.04 3.39
C VAL A 83 -3.36 -1.45 3.97
N SER A 84 -4.00 -1.78 5.10
CA SER A 84 -3.98 -3.12 5.69
C SER A 84 -4.73 -4.15 4.85
N VAL A 85 -5.86 -3.78 4.25
CA VAL A 85 -6.56 -4.63 3.27
C VAL A 85 -5.69 -4.86 2.03
N LEU A 86 -5.03 -3.81 1.52
CA LEU A 86 -4.09 -3.91 0.40
C LEU A 86 -2.90 -4.83 0.71
N LEU A 87 -2.38 -4.81 1.94
CA LEU A 87 -1.38 -5.77 2.40
C LEU A 87 -1.90 -7.21 2.26
N VAL A 88 -3.08 -7.52 2.79
CA VAL A 88 -3.66 -8.88 2.71
C VAL A 88 -3.85 -9.31 1.25
N VAL A 89 -4.44 -8.45 0.42
CA VAL A 89 -4.66 -8.74 -1.02
C VAL A 89 -3.34 -8.89 -1.76
N GLY A 90 -2.36 -8.02 -1.47
CA GLY A 90 -1.03 -8.04 -2.05
C GLY A 90 -0.26 -9.32 -1.74
N VAL A 91 -0.32 -9.80 -0.50
CA VAL A 91 0.28 -11.06 -0.08
C VAL A 91 -0.42 -12.26 -0.73
N LYS A 92 -1.76 -12.27 -0.75
CA LYS A 92 -2.53 -13.36 -1.38
C LYS A 92 -2.26 -13.45 -2.89
N LYS A 93 -2.19 -12.30 -3.58
CA LYS A 93 -1.96 -12.23 -5.04
C LYS A 93 -0.48 -12.20 -5.43
N GLN A 94 0.45 -12.26 -4.48
CA GLN A 94 1.90 -12.13 -4.71
C GLN A 94 2.27 -10.85 -5.50
N ARG A 95 1.57 -9.73 -5.25
CA ARG A 95 1.79 -8.44 -5.91
C ARG A 95 2.50 -7.47 -4.96
N PRO A 96 3.83 -7.26 -5.07
CA PRO A 96 4.58 -6.39 -4.16
C PRO A 96 4.15 -4.93 -4.24
N ARG A 97 3.64 -4.48 -5.39
CA ARG A 97 3.09 -3.11 -5.55
C ARG A 97 1.95 -2.79 -4.58
N LEU A 98 1.15 -3.80 -4.18
CA LEU A 98 0.06 -3.63 -3.21
C LEU A 98 0.54 -3.71 -1.76
N VAL A 99 1.69 -4.35 -1.51
CA VAL A 99 2.30 -4.48 -0.18
C VAL A 99 3.13 -3.24 0.16
N ALA A 100 3.68 -2.57 -0.85
CA ALA A 100 4.61 -1.45 -0.68
C ALA A 100 4.05 -0.28 0.17
N PRO A 101 2.80 0.21 -0.02
CA PRO A 101 2.28 1.33 0.77
C PRO A 101 2.29 1.04 2.27
N TRP A 102 1.92 -0.18 2.68
CA TRP A 102 1.93 -0.59 4.08
C TRP A 102 3.36 -0.56 4.65
N VAL A 103 4.33 -1.08 3.91
CA VAL A 103 5.74 -1.10 4.33
C VAL A 103 6.32 0.31 4.48
N TYR A 104 5.99 1.24 3.56
CA TYR A 104 6.50 2.61 3.63
C TYR A 104 5.86 3.42 4.75
N ILE A 105 4.53 3.36 4.88
CA ILE A 105 3.81 4.12 5.92
C ILE A 105 4.24 3.67 7.31
N THR A 106 4.43 2.36 7.53
CA THR A 106 4.90 1.84 8.82
C THR A 106 6.33 2.25 9.15
N VAL A 107 7.24 2.35 8.16
CA VAL A 107 8.58 2.92 8.40
C VAL A 107 8.50 4.38 8.79
N ILE A 108 7.70 5.18 8.09
CA ILE A 108 7.52 6.61 8.41
C ILE A 108 6.96 6.75 9.83
N ALA A 109 5.94 5.97 10.18
CA ALA A 109 5.37 5.94 11.53
C ALA A 109 6.40 5.58 12.60
N MET A 110 7.24 4.56 12.35
CA MET A 110 8.32 4.20 13.27
C MET A 110 9.36 5.31 13.43
N VAL A 111 9.74 6.01 12.35
CA VAL A 111 10.67 7.15 12.45
C VAL A 111 10.05 8.29 13.25
N LEU A 112 8.78 8.61 13.00
CA LEU A 112 8.07 9.64 13.75
C LEU A 112 7.97 9.29 15.23
N GLN A 113 7.71 8.02 15.56
CA GLN A 113 7.66 7.55 16.93
C GLN A 113 9.03 7.65 17.62
N ILE A 114 10.11 7.27 16.93
CA ILE A 114 11.46 7.44 17.47
C ILE A 114 11.76 8.92 17.73
N VAL A 115 11.35 9.82 16.83
CA VAL A 115 11.52 11.27 17.04
C VAL A 115 10.69 11.76 18.23
N ALA A 116 9.46 11.27 18.42
CA ALA A 116 8.61 11.62 19.56
C ALA A 116 9.27 11.25 20.90
N VAL A 117 9.81 10.03 21.02
CA VAL A 117 10.59 9.58 22.20
C VAL A 117 11.72 10.58 22.53
N PHE A 118 12.42 11.11 21.53
CA PHE A 118 13.53 12.05 21.76
C PHE A 118 13.07 13.47 22.10
N VAL A 119 11.85 13.85 21.74
CA VAL A 119 11.28 15.16 22.05
C VAL A 119 10.70 15.19 23.46
N ASP A 120 10.13 14.08 23.93
CA ASP A 120 9.45 13.99 25.22
C ASP A 120 10.34 13.44 26.36
N ALA A 121 11.62 13.14 26.09
CA ALA A 121 12.57 12.52 27.02
C ALA A 121 12.91 13.35 28.29
N ASP A 122 12.37 14.57 28.42
CA ASP A 122 12.65 15.46 29.55
C ASP A 122 11.66 15.30 30.74
N ASP A 123 10.52 14.59 30.58
CA ASP A 123 9.38 14.73 31.50
C ASP A 123 9.00 13.53 32.42
N ASP A 124 9.36 12.26 32.18
CA ASP A 124 9.19 11.15 33.17
C ASP A 124 9.88 9.85 32.70
N ASP A 125 10.74 9.25 33.53
CA ASP A 125 11.51 8.03 33.17
C ASP A 125 10.60 6.80 32.89
N SER A 126 9.36 6.81 33.40
CA SER A 126 8.46 5.65 33.33
C SER A 126 7.73 5.50 32.00
N SER A 127 7.39 6.61 31.32
CA SER A 127 6.76 6.62 29.99
C SER A 127 7.72 6.18 28.90
N ASP A 128 8.98 6.63 29.00
CA ASP A 128 10.01 6.40 27.98
C ASP A 128 10.28 4.92 27.76
N PHE A 129 10.34 4.14 28.84
CA PHE A 129 10.55 2.70 28.76
C PHE A 129 9.43 2.01 27.97
N MET A 130 8.17 2.39 28.20
CA MET A 130 7.02 1.80 27.51
C MET A 130 7.01 2.20 26.03
N GLU A 131 7.42 3.43 25.73
CA GLU A 131 7.50 3.90 24.35
C GLU A 131 8.62 3.20 23.56
N ILE A 132 9.81 3.04 24.14
CA ILE A 132 10.92 2.28 23.56
C ILE A 132 10.52 0.82 23.33
N LEU A 133 9.88 0.19 24.32
CA LEU A 133 9.41 -1.19 24.20
C LEU A 133 8.41 -1.34 23.05
N SER A 134 7.50 -0.37 22.89
CA SER A 134 6.54 -0.35 21.79
C SER A 134 7.25 -0.22 20.43
N CYS A 135 8.28 0.63 20.31
CA CYS A 135 9.09 0.77 19.09
C CYS A 135 9.76 -0.55 18.70
N VAL A 136 10.36 -1.25 19.67
CA VAL A 136 10.99 -2.57 19.44
C VAL A 136 9.95 -3.59 18.98
N PHE A 137 8.76 -3.59 19.58
CA PHE A 137 7.67 -4.48 19.19
C PHE A 137 7.19 -4.20 17.75
N TYR A 138 7.01 -2.93 17.38
CA TYR A 138 6.68 -2.55 16.00
C TYR A 138 7.76 -2.99 15.01
N ALA A 139 9.03 -2.84 15.37
CA ALA A 139 10.16 -3.30 14.55
C ALA A 139 10.12 -4.82 14.32
N ALA A 140 9.83 -5.58 15.39
CA ALA A 140 9.74 -7.03 15.35
C ALA A 140 8.61 -7.53 14.45
N ILE A 141 7.47 -6.82 14.42
CA ILE A 141 6.35 -7.14 13.52
C ILE A 141 6.66 -6.72 12.08
N TRP A 142 7.28 -5.56 11.88
CA TRP A 142 7.56 -4.99 10.57
C TRP A 142 8.60 -5.82 9.79
N PHE A 143 9.69 -6.21 10.45
CA PHE A 143 10.82 -6.87 9.83
C PHE A 143 10.48 -8.14 9.00
N PRO A 144 9.69 -9.11 9.48
CA PRO A 144 9.31 -10.28 8.68
C PRO A 144 8.46 -9.92 7.46
N ILE A 145 7.61 -8.89 7.55
CA ILE A 145 6.81 -8.39 6.42
C ILE A 145 7.72 -7.75 5.38
N TYR A 146 8.68 -6.93 5.80
CA TYR A 146 9.70 -6.36 4.93
C TYR A 146 10.53 -7.43 4.20
N LEU A 147 10.98 -8.48 4.91
CA LEU A 147 11.74 -9.57 4.29
C LEU A 147 10.91 -10.30 3.22
N MET A 148 9.62 -10.53 3.49
CA MET A 148 8.70 -11.11 2.51
C MET A 148 8.51 -10.20 1.30
N TYR A 149 8.26 -8.90 1.52
CA TYR A 149 8.16 -7.90 0.46
C TYR A 149 9.41 -7.89 -0.43
N LYS A 150 10.61 -7.85 0.16
CA LYS A 150 11.88 -7.89 -0.56
C LYS A 150 12.01 -9.15 -1.42
N LYS A 151 11.57 -10.31 -0.90
CA LYS A 151 11.55 -11.56 -1.67
C LYS A 151 10.60 -11.48 -2.87
N MET A 152 9.41 -10.91 -2.69
CA MET A 152 8.43 -10.74 -3.77
C MET A 152 8.96 -9.81 -4.87
N VAL A 153 9.62 -8.71 -4.49
CA VAL A 153 10.26 -7.78 -5.45
C VAL A 153 11.36 -8.49 -6.22
N LYS A 154 12.22 -9.27 -5.56
CA LYS A 154 13.27 -10.06 -6.23
C LYS A 154 12.68 -11.08 -7.20
N ALA A 155 11.61 -11.77 -6.81
CA ALA A 155 10.94 -12.76 -7.66
C ALA A 155 10.34 -12.13 -8.92
N GLN A 156 9.83 -10.90 -8.85
CA GLN A 156 9.33 -10.18 -10.03
C GLN A 156 10.42 -9.63 -10.95
N LYS A 157 11.60 -9.33 -10.41
CA LYS A 157 12.75 -8.87 -11.19
C LYS A 157 13.53 -9.99 -11.86
N ALA A 158 13.35 -11.25 -11.42
CA ALA A 158 13.96 -12.38 -12.09
C ALA A 158 13.44 -12.42 -13.54
N PRO A 159 14.33 -12.40 -14.55
CA PRO A 159 13.90 -12.51 -15.93
C PRO A 159 13.05 -13.76 -16.04
N VAL A 160 11.83 -13.60 -16.55
CA VAL A 160 10.99 -14.72 -16.90
C VAL A 160 11.76 -15.42 -18.00
N CYS A 161 12.59 -16.41 -17.65
CA CYS A 161 13.01 -17.45 -18.56
C CYS A 161 11.74 -18.21 -18.90
N ALA A 162 10.88 -17.59 -19.71
CA ALA A 162 9.83 -18.29 -20.39
C ALA A 162 10.59 -19.39 -21.14
N PRO A 163 10.33 -20.68 -20.87
CA PRO A 163 10.79 -21.69 -21.78
C PRO A 163 10.20 -21.27 -23.13
N ILE A 164 11.06 -20.85 -24.05
CA ILE A 164 10.72 -20.71 -25.47
C ILE A 164 10.55 -22.15 -25.98
N SER A 165 9.61 -22.88 -25.40
CA SER A 165 8.90 -23.96 -26.05
C SER A 165 7.61 -23.34 -26.57
N SER A 166 7.74 -22.32 -27.43
CA SER A 166 6.74 -22.25 -28.48
C SER A 166 6.85 -23.60 -29.15
N PRO A 167 5.78 -24.43 -29.23
CA PRO A 167 5.77 -25.47 -30.23
C PRO A 167 6.06 -24.72 -31.53
N VAL A 168 7.25 -24.91 -32.07
CA VAL A 168 7.53 -24.53 -33.45
C VAL A 168 6.44 -25.27 -34.19
N ASN A 169 5.42 -24.52 -34.62
CA ASN A 169 4.34 -25.09 -35.38
C ASN A 169 5.04 -25.82 -36.54
N PRO A 170 4.95 -27.16 -36.64
CA PRO A 170 5.77 -27.92 -37.56
C PRO A 170 5.55 -27.49 -39.01
N HIS A 171 4.41 -26.84 -39.31
CA HIS A 171 4.13 -26.21 -40.60
C HIS A 171 5.05 -25.02 -40.95
N TYR A 172 5.66 -24.37 -39.95
CA TYR A 172 6.63 -23.29 -40.17
C TYR A 172 8.09 -23.78 -40.14
N ALA A 173 8.36 -25.01 -39.68
CA ALA A 173 9.72 -25.57 -39.67
C ALA A 173 10.33 -25.70 -41.07
N ALA A 174 9.50 -25.86 -42.11
CA ALA A 174 9.95 -25.92 -43.51
C ALA A 174 10.28 -24.54 -44.12
N TYR A 175 9.78 -23.44 -43.55
CA TYR A 175 10.03 -22.08 -44.05
C TYR A 175 11.16 -21.36 -43.31
N VAL A 176 11.59 -21.88 -42.16
CA VAL A 176 12.86 -21.50 -41.54
C VAL A 176 13.96 -22.31 -42.23
N ALA A 177 14.25 -21.95 -43.48
CA ALA A 177 15.44 -22.45 -44.15
C ALA A 177 16.67 -22.12 -43.27
N PRO A 178 17.61 -23.05 -43.09
CA PRO A 178 18.86 -22.71 -42.44
C PRO A 178 19.52 -21.62 -43.30
N VAL A 179 19.61 -20.40 -42.77
CA VAL A 179 20.61 -19.42 -43.22
C VAL A 179 21.98 -19.93 -42.73
N ALA A 180 22.34 -21.12 -43.18
CA ALA A 180 23.68 -21.64 -43.15
C ALA A 180 24.38 -21.05 -44.37
N ALA A 181 25.50 -20.38 -44.13
CA ALA A 181 26.38 -19.79 -45.14
C ALA A 181 25.95 -18.42 -45.71
N SER A 182 25.77 -17.43 -44.83
CA SER A 182 26.34 -16.12 -45.13
C SER A 182 27.66 -16.02 -44.37
N GLN A 183 28.77 -16.15 -45.08
CA GLN A 183 30.11 -15.94 -44.54
C GLN A 183 30.19 -14.51 -44.00
N VAL A 184 30.13 -14.34 -42.68
CA VAL A 184 30.46 -13.08 -42.03
C VAL A 184 31.99 -13.00 -41.94
N PRO A 185 32.64 -11.95 -42.48
CA PRO A 185 34.08 -11.81 -42.38
C PRO A 185 34.51 -11.68 -40.92
N THR A 186 35.42 -12.56 -40.51
CA THR A 186 36.13 -12.52 -39.23
C THR A 186 37.18 -11.41 -39.22
N GLU A 187 36.73 -10.16 -39.09
CA GLU A 187 37.57 -9.07 -38.57
C GLU A 187 36.68 -8.13 -37.76
N PHE A 188 36.54 -8.41 -36.45
CA PHE A 188 36.02 -7.41 -35.52
C PHE A 188 36.95 -7.31 -34.31
N SER A 189 37.77 -6.26 -34.40
CA SER A 189 38.65 -5.71 -33.38
C SER A 189 37.90 -5.41 -32.08
N HIS A 190 38.59 -5.66 -30.97
CA HIS A 190 38.17 -5.35 -29.60
C HIS A 190 38.00 -3.83 -29.38
N THR A 191 36.86 -3.28 -29.75
CA THR A 191 36.37 -2.00 -29.22
C THR A 191 34.86 -2.07 -29.10
N ALA A 192 34.39 -2.55 -27.95
CA ALA A 192 32.96 -2.55 -27.60
C ALA A 192 32.49 -1.11 -27.38
N LYS A 193 32.06 -0.44 -28.45
CA LYS A 193 31.08 0.65 -28.35
C LYS A 193 29.72 0.01 -28.13
N TYR A 194 29.06 0.39 -27.04
CA TYR A 194 27.66 0.07 -26.81
C TYR A 194 26.83 0.57 -28.00
N VAL A 195 26.30 -0.36 -28.78
CA VAL A 195 25.27 -0.05 -29.78
C VAL A 195 23.97 0.10 -29.00
N GLU A 196 23.48 1.33 -28.89
CA GLU A 196 22.10 1.59 -28.51
C GLU A 196 21.20 0.89 -29.51
N CYS A 197 20.62 -0.24 -29.10
CA CYS A 197 19.61 -0.91 -29.87
C CYS A 197 18.32 -0.09 -29.76
N GLU A 198 18.14 0.89 -30.66
CA GLU A 198 16.86 1.54 -30.89
C GLU A 198 15.85 0.45 -31.25
N THR A 199 15.09 0.04 -30.23
CA THR A 199 14.03 -0.94 -30.37
C THR A 199 12.88 -0.25 -31.10
N LYS A 200 12.91 -0.25 -32.44
CA LYS A 200 11.72 0.02 -33.25
C LYS A 200 10.73 -1.09 -32.98
N ILE A 201 9.81 -0.84 -32.05
CA ILE A 201 8.64 -1.69 -31.82
C ILE A 201 7.84 -1.66 -33.12
N PRO A 202 7.72 -2.78 -33.87
CA PRO A 202 6.80 -2.82 -34.98
C PRO A 202 5.40 -2.59 -34.42
N ILE A 203 4.73 -1.56 -34.92
CA ILE A 203 3.31 -1.33 -34.68
C ILE A 203 2.60 -2.51 -35.35
N VAL A 204 2.39 -3.58 -34.60
CA VAL A 204 1.52 -4.68 -35.00
C VAL A 204 0.12 -4.11 -35.01
N ALA A 205 -0.43 -3.93 -36.21
CA ALA A 205 -1.81 -3.56 -36.41
C ALA A 205 -2.69 -4.50 -35.58
N GLN A 206 -3.46 -3.93 -34.65
CA GLN A 206 -4.42 -4.66 -33.85
C GLN A 206 -5.38 -5.37 -34.81
N GLN A 207 -5.25 -6.68 -34.95
CA GLN A 207 -6.31 -7.47 -35.56
C GLN A 207 -7.52 -7.40 -34.62
N PRO A 208 -8.72 -7.03 -35.12
CA PRO A 208 -9.92 -7.02 -34.32
C PRO A 208 -10.21 -8.45 -33.85
N MET A 209 -10.03 -8.67 -32.55
CA MET A 209 -10.36 -9.91 -31.86
C MET A 209 -11.88 -9.93 -31.63
N TYR A 210 -12.66 -10.09 -32.71
CA TYR A 210 -14.04 -10.51 -32.62
C TYR A 210 -14.22 -11.77 -33.47
N PRO A 211 -14.51 -12.93 -32.86
CA PRO A 211 -14.98 -14.07 -33.63
C PRO A 211 -16.32 -13.70 -34.27
N ASP A 212 -16.46 -14.00 -35.56
CA ASP A 212 -17.70 -13.86 -36.31
C ASP A 212 -18.87 -14.47 -35.53
N VAL A 213 -19.80 -13.62 -35.09
CA VAL A 213 -21.04 -14.08 -34.47
C VAL A 213 -21.87 -14.72 -35.58
N PRO A 214 -22.25 -16.00 -35.50
CA PRO A 214 -23.06 -16.64 -36.52
C PRO A 214 -24.43 -15.94 -36.60
N ALA A 215 -24.86 -15.67 -37.83
CA ALA A 215 -26.11 -14.99 -38.13
C ALA A 215 -27.32 -15.71 -37.47
N PRO A 216 -28.33 -14.96 -36.98
CA PRO A 216 -29.50 -15.57 -36.37
C PRO A 216 -30.30 -16.39 -37.39
N CYS A 217 -30.61 -17.65 -37.04
CA CYS A 217 -31.51 -18.49 -37.80
C CYS A 217 -32.92 -17.88 -37.82
N ASN A 218 -33.39 -17.43 -39.00
CA ASN A 218 -34.77 -17.04 -39.23
C ASN A 218 -35.69 -18.27 -39.12
N PHE A 219 -36.45 -18.38 -38.03
CA PHE A 219 -37.58 -19.30 -37.95
C PHE A 219 -38.77 -18.70 -38.69
N SER A 220 -39.06 -19.22 -39.88
CA SER A 220 -40.28 -18.93 -40.63
C SER A 220 -41.44 -19.72 -40.02
N MET A 221 -42.28 -19.05 -39.24
CA MET A 221 -43.55 -19.61 -38.76
C MET A 221 -44.55 -19.56 -39.93
N LYS A 222 -44.91 -20.72 -40.50
CA LYS A 222 -46.07 -20.83 -41.40
C LYS A 222 -47.32 -20.78 -40.54
N VAL A 223 -48.17 -19.79 -40.82
CA VAL A 223 -49.56 -19.73 -40.35
C VAL A 223 -50.42 -20.65 -41.21
#